data_AF-A0A117NAP5-F1
#
_entry.id   AF-A0A117NAP5-F1
#
_cell.length_a   1.000
_cell.length_b   1.000
_cell.length_c   1.000
_cell.angle_alpha   90.00
_cell.angle_beta   90.00
_cell.angle_gamma   90.00
#
_symmetry.space_group_name_H-M   'P 1'
#
loop_
_entity.id
_entity.type
_entity.pdbx_description
1 polymer ?
#
loop_
_entity_poly.entity_id
_entity_poly.type
_entity_poly.pdbx_seq_one_letter_code
_entity_poly.pdbx_strand_id
1 'polypeptide(L)'
;MALVTTRVINFRQDGVEFEYASPIPDLTAKTVRRFSYGEEPKVIAELELTDGRTVEVHGYAEHWTTDEVVVTWSDDDLRHFSVWVPAGNVRHTPEDEWHGNFVSR
;
A
#
# COMPACT_ATOMS: atom_id res chain seq x y z
N MET A 1 -3.96 -19.60 16.17
CA MET A 1 -3.84 -18.33 15.44
C MET A 1 -2.36 -17.98 15.36
N ALA A 2 -1.80 -17.80 14.17
CA ALA A 2 -0.47 -17.23 14.04
C ALA A 2 -0.57 -15.73 14.36
N LEU A 3 0.39 -15.18 15.10
CA LEU A 3 0.52 -13.74 15.29
C LEU A 3 0.99 -13.15 13.96
N VAL A 4 0.17 -12.33 13.32
CA VAL A 4 0.62 -11.50 12.20
C VAL A 4 1.49 -10.41 12.81
N THR A 5 2.77 -10.38 12.45
CA THR A 5 3.63 -9.27 12.90
C THR A 5 3.23 -8.05 12.10
N THR A 6 2.98 -6.92 12.76
CA THR A 6 2.59 -5.67 12.11
C THR A 6 3.55 -4.54 12.44
N ARG A 7 3.75 -3.63 11.50
CA ARG A 7 4.42 -2.35 11.71
C ARG A 7 3.38 -1.24 11.65
N VAL A 8 3.29 -0.45 12.71
CA VAL A 8 2.45 0.75 12.72
C VAL A 8 3.14 1.87 11.95
N ILE A 9 2.37 2.54 11.08
CA ILE A 9 2.77 3.74 10.37
C ILE A 9 1.72 4.84 10.57
N ASN A 10 2.18 6.10 10.51
CA ASN A 10 1.32 7.28 10.49
C ASN A 10 1.60 8.05 9.21
N PHE A 11 0.55 8.40 8.47
CA PHE A 11 0.64 9.16 7.22
C PHE A 11 -0.46 10.21 7.16
N ARG A 12 -0.26 11.24 6.34
CA ARG A 12 -1.19 12.36 6.19
C ARG A 12 -1.80 12.39 4.77
N GLN A 13 -3.12 12.43 4.66
CA GLN A 13 -3.82 12.57 3.39
C GLN A 13 -4.96 13.56 3.54
N ASP A 14 -5.05 14.51 2.61
CA ASP A 14 -6.04 15.60 2.60
C ASP A 14 -6.07 16.39 3.94
N GLY A 15 -4.90 16.57 4.56
CA GLY A 15 -4.75 17.26 5.83
C GLY A 15 -5.15 16.44 7.06
N VAL A 16 -5.52 15.16 6.90
CA VAL A 16 -5.92 14.26 7.98
C VAL A 16 -4.82 13.24 8.25
N GLU A 17 -4.50 13.01 9.53
CA GLU A 17 -3.55 11.96 9.94
C GLU A 17 -4.27 10.63 10.14
N PHE A 18 -3.68 9.56 9.61
CA PHE A 18 -4.18 8.20 9.67
C PHE A 18 -3.12 7.26 10.25
N GLU A 19 -3.56 6.32 11.08
CA GLU A 19 -2.72 5.26 11.66
C GLU A 19 -3.08 3.91 11.04
N TYR A 20 -2.10 3.26 10.42
CA TYR A 20 -2.27 1.95 9.77
C TYR A 20 -1.30 0.92 10.35
N ALA A 21 -1.83 -0.26 10.69
CA ALA A 21 -1.05 -1.41 11.11
C ALA A 21 -0.70 -2.28 9.88
N SER A 22 0.38 -1.91 9.18
CA SER A 22 0.85 -2.69 8.03
C SER A 22 1.22 -4.11 8.46
N PRO A 23 0.65 -5.16 7.84
CA PRO A 23 1.17 -6.50 8.02
C PRO A 23 2.62 -6.57 7.55
N ILE A 24 3.41 -7.40 8.22
CA ILE A 24 4.72 -7.85 7.78
C ILE A 24 4.50 -9.27 7.26
N PRO A 25 4.49 -9.46 5.93
CA PRO A 25 4.19 -10.75 5.35
C PRO A 25 5.28 -11.75 5.68
N ASP A 26 4.89 -13.01 5.89
CA ASP A 26 5.82 -14.11 5.75
C ASP A 26 5.95 -14.45 4.25
N LEU A 27 7.07 -14.05 3.65
CA LEU A 27 7.35 -14.30 2.24
C LEU A 27 7.98 -15.68 2.00
N THR A 28 8.19 -16.47 3.05
CA THR A 28 8.78 -17.81 2.93
C THR A 28 7.90 -18.67 2.02
N ALA A 29 8.52 -19.27 1.00
CA ALA A 29 7.85 -20.07 -0.02
C ALA A 29 6.77 -19.35 -0.86
N LYS A 30 6.67 -18.02 -0.80
CA LYS A 30 5.80 -17.25 -1.70
C LYS A 30 6.52 -16.90 -2.99
N THR A 31 5.82 -17.00 -4.13
CA THR A 31 6.28 -16.40 -5.39
C THR A 31 6.03 -14.90 -5.33
N VAL A 32 7.09 -14.10 -5.39
CA VAL A 32 7.02 -12.64 -5.44
C VAL A 32 7.26 -12.19 -6.88
N ARG A 33 6.25 -11.58 -7.49
CA ARG A 33 6.41 -10.80 -8.72
C ARG A 33 6.90 -9.41 -8.35
N ARG A 34 7.95 -8.94 -9.04
CA ARG A 34 8.48 -7.59 -8.92
C ARG A 34 8.34 -6.87 -10.25
N PHE A 35 8.04 -5.57 -10.20
CA PHE A 35 7.98 -4.71 -11.38
C PHE A 35 9.28 -3.93 -11.56
N SER A 36 9.62 -3.63 -12.81
CA SER A 36 10.74 -2.74 -13.13
C SER A 36 10.38 -1.30 -12.78
N TYR A 37 11.39 -0.48 -12.51
CA TYR A 37 11.21 0.94 -12.29
C TYR A 37 10.54 1.62 -13.51
N GLY A 38 9.45 2.34 -13.27
CA GLY A 38 8.63 3.00 -14.29
C GLY A 38 7.59 2.09 -14.94
N GLU A 39 7.56 0.80 -14.58
CA GLU A 39 6.57 -0.18 -15.05
C GLU A 39 5.63 -0.64 -13.92
N GLU A 40 5.73 -0.04 -12.74
CA GLU A 40 4.86 -0.36 -11.62
C GLU A 40 3.40 -0.02 -11.95
N PRO A 41 2.45 -0.96 -11.74
CA PRO A 41 1.04 -0.67 -11.94
C PRO A 41 0.55 0.40 -10.97
N LYS A 42 -0.21 1.37 -11.49
CA LYS A 42 -1.05 2.26 -10.69
C LYS A 42 -2.15 1.44 -10.02
N VAL A 43 -2.31 1.60 -8.72
CA VAL A 43 -3.30 0.88 -7.91
C VAL A 43 -4.01 1.80 -6.94
N ILE A 44 -5.21 1.37 -6.53
CA ILE A 44 -5.94 1.92 -5.39
C ILE A 44 -6.01 0.81 -4.35
N ALA A 45 -5.65 1.14 -3.12
CA ALA A 45 -5.62 0.21 -2.00
C ALA A 45 -6.49 0.71 -0.86
N GLU A 46 -7.34 -0.17 -0.33
CA GLU A 46 -8.13 0.08 0.87
C GLU A 46 -7.35 -0.37 2.11
N LEU A 47 -7.01 0.58 2.97
CA LEU A 47 -6.32 0.34 4.23
C LEU A 47 -7.31 0.32 5.39
N GLU A 48 -7.38 -0.80 6.11
CA GLU A 48 -8.09 -0.89 7.39
C GLU A 48 -7.23 -0.26 8.50
N LEU A 49 -7.68 0.87 9.02
CA LEU A 49 -6.99 1.67 10.03
C LEU A 49 -7.12 1.05 11.43
N THR A 50 -6.24 1.46 12.34
CA THR A 50 -6.23 0.94 13.72
C THR A 50 -7.50 1.29 14.52
N ASP A 51 -8.24 2.31 14.09
CA ASP A 51 -9.53 2.71 14.66
C ASP A 51 -10.74 2.02 14.01
N GLY A 52 -10.51 1.09 13.08
CA GLY A 52 -11.55 0.32 12.38
C GLY A 52 -12.19 1.02 11.19
N ARG A 53 -11.78 2.24 10.85
CA ARG A 53 -12.18 2.89 9.60
C ARG A 53 -11.34 2.38 8.42
N THR A 54 -11.81 2.63 7.20
CA THR A 54 -11.03 2.41 5.99
C THR A 54 -10.65 3.72 5.33
N VAL A 55 -9.51 3.73 4.65
CA VAL A 55 -9.08 4.84 3.77
C VAL A 55 -8.51 4.30 2.47
N GLU A 56 -8.83 4.94 1.37
CA GLU A 56 -8.22 4.64 0.07
C GLU A 56 -6.91 5.40 -0.09
N VAL A 57 -5.86 4.68 -0.50
CA VAL A 57 -4.59 5.26 -0.93
C VAL A 57 -4.35 4.95 -2.40
N HIS A 58 -3.93 5.96 -3.15
CA HIS A 58 -3.58 5.83 -4.56
C HIS A 58 -2.06 5.78 -4.68
N GLY A 59 -1.54 4.68 -5.23
CA GLY A 59 -0.12 4.41 -5.25
C GLY A 59 0.32 3.56 -6.43
N TYR A 60 1.51 2.99 -6.30
CA TYR A 60 2.09 2.03 -7.23
C TYR A 60 2.31 0.67 -6.57
N ALA A 61 2.18 -0.41 -7.33
CA ALA A 61 2.48 -1.75 -6.87
C ALA A 61 3.94 -2.14 -7.19
N GLU A 62 4.81 -2.20 -6.19
CA GLU A 62 6.23 -2.58 -6.41
C GLU A 62 6.43 -4.10 -6.42
N HIS A 63 5.72 -4.79 -5.53
CA HIS A 63 5.80 -6.23 -5.35
C HIS A 63 4.40 -6.83 -5.22
N TRP A 64 4.23 -8.04 -5.76
CA TRP A 64 2.96 -8.74 -5.75
C TRP A 64 3.15 -10.22 -5.46
N THR A 65 2.44 -10.72 -4.46
CA THR A 65 2.25 -12.15 -4.20
C THR A 65 0.78 -12.53 -4.45
N THR A 66 0.42 -13.80 -4.38
CA THR A 66 -0.98 -14.20 -4.48
C THR A 66 -1.87 -13.54 -3.42
N ASP A 67 -1.33 -13.29 -2.22
CA ASP A 67 -2.13 -12.86 -1.07
C ASP A 67 -1.96 -11.38 -0.73
N GLU A 68 -0.84 -10.76 -1.12
CA GLU A 68 -0.40 -9.45 -0.62
C GLU A 68 0.33 -8.65 -1.69
N VAL A 69 0.18 -7.32 -1.65
CA VAL A 69 0.80 -6.36 -2.57
C VAL A 69 1.58 -5.32 -1.76
N VAL A 70 2.79 -4.96 -2.20
CA VAL A 70 3.47 -3.76 -1.72
C VAL A 70 2.93 -2.56 -2.46
N VAL A 71 2.24 -1.68 -1.74
CA VAL A 71 1.73 -0.41 -2.25
C VAL A 71 2.63 0.71 -1.77
N THR A 72 3.08 1.54 -2.71
CA THR A 72 3.96 2.68 -2.46
C THR A 72 3.28 4.00 -2.83
N TRP A 73 3.38 5.00 -1.94
CA TRP A 73 2.81 6.35 -2.14
C TRP A 73 3.60 7.39 -1.34
N SER A 74 3.36 8.67 -1.66
CA SER A 74 3.81 9.80 -0.85
C SER A 74 2.61 10.43 -0.14
N ASP A 75 2.77 10.78 1.12
CA ASP A 75 1.77 11.51 1.87
C ASP A 75 1.84 13.02 1.57
N ASP A 76 0.96 13.82 2.21
CA ASP A 76 0.90 15.28 2.02
C ASP A 76 2.23 16.00 2.32
N ASP A 77 3.06 15.43 3.19
CA ASP A 77 4.38 15.95 3.59
C ASP A 77 5.51 15.41 2.69
N LEU A 78 5.17 14.78 1.57
CA LEU A 78 6.09 14.08 0.65
C LEU A 78 6.88 12.94 1.31
N ARG A 79 6.42 12.42 2.45
CA ARG A 79 7.04 11.25 3.08
C ARG A 79 6.62 10.01 2.31
N HIS A 80 7.61 9.18 2.01
CA HIS A 80 7.40 7.97 1.21
C HIS A 80 7.04 6.77 2.09
N PHE A 81 5.93 6.12 1.75
CA PHE A 81 5.43 4.91 2.39
C PHE A 81 5.44 3.75 1.42
N SER A 82 5.83 2.58 1.92
CA SER A 82 5.80 1.31 1.20
C SER A 82 5.33 0.26 2.19
N VAL A 83 4.12 -0.25 1.98
CA VAL A 83 3.42 -1.13 2.94
C VAL A 83 2.85 -2.34 2.23
N TRP A 84 2.71 -3.43 2.97
CA TRP A 84 1.98 -4.59 2.48
C TRP A 84 0.49 -4.42 2.74
N VAL A 85 -0.31 -4.79 1.75
CA VAL A 85 -1.77 -4.73 1.77
C VAL A 85 -2.30 -6.08 1.26
N PRO A 86 -3.36 -6.65 1.85
CA PRO A 86 -4.02 -7.83 1.29
C PRO A 86 -4.42 -7.60 -0.17
N ALA A 87 -4.14 -8.56 -1.05
CA ALA A 87 -4.40 -8.43 -2.49
C ALA A 87 -5.90 -8.24 -2.81
N GLY A 88 -6.79 -8.75 -1.95
CA GLY A 88 -8.24 -8.50 -2.06
C GLY A 88 -8.64 -7.05 -1.85
N ASN A 89 -7.80 -6.24 -1.20
CA ASN A 89 -8.04 -4.82 -0.93
C ASN A 89 -7.32 -3.92 -1.95
N VAL A 90 -6.67 -4.49 -2.96
CA VAL A 90 -5.92 -3.75 -3.97
C VAL A 90 -6.55 -3.99 -5.33
N ARG A 91 -6.93 -2.90 -6.01
CA ARG A 91 -7.44 -2.95 -7.37
C ARG A 91 -6.56 -2.16 -8.34
N HIS A 92 -6.48 -2.66 -9.56
CA HIS A 92 -6.03 -1.84 -10.68
C HIS A 92 -7.01 -0.70 -10.90
N THR A 93 -6.48 0.45 -11.32
CA THR A 93 -7.30 1.61 -11.65
C THR A 93 -7.06 2.02 -13.11
N PRO A 94 -8.11 2.36 -13.87
CA PRO A 94 -7.95 3.02 -15.16
C PRO A 94 -7.34 4.42 -14.96
N GLU A 95 -6.64 4.95 -15.98
CA GLU A 95 -5.81 6.15 -15.82
C GLU A 95 -6.57 7.40 -15.33
N ASP A 96 -7.87 7.45 -15.58
CA ASP A 96 -8.78 8.56 -15.23
C ASP A 96 -9.23 8.57 -13.76
N GLU A 97 -9.07 7.45 -13.04
CA GLU A 97 -9.41 7.34 -11.61
C GLU A 97 -8.18 7.52 -10.68
N TRP A 98 -6.97 7.61 -11.24
CA TRP A 98 -5.76 7.69 -10.44
C TRP A 98 -5.42 9.13 -10.04
N HIS A 99 -5.45 9.42 -8.73
CA HIS A 99 -5.12 10.73 -8.16
C HIS A 99 -3.97 10.63 -7.14
N GLY A 100 -3.02 9.71 -7.35
CA GLY A 100 -1.93 9.46 -6.41
C GLY A 100 -0.89 10.57 -6.40
N ASN A 101 -0.40 10.88 -5.20
CA ASN A 101 0.80 11.68 -4.99
C ASN A 101 1.97 10.72 -4.82
N PHE A 102 2.79 10.55 -5.85
CA PHE A 102 4.03 9.79 -5.74
C PHE A 102 5.18 10.63 -6.26
N VAL A 103 6.12 10.90 -5.37
CA VAL A 103 7.39 11.50 -5.74
C VAL A 103 8.45 10.42 -5.61
N SER A 104 9.09 10.09 -6.74
CA SER A 104 10.22 9.17 -6.75
C SER A 104 11.32 9.71 -5.84
N ARG A 105 11.92 8.82 -5.04
CA ARG A 105 13.05 9.15 -4.14
C ARG A 105 14.27 9.70 -4.88
#